data_AF-A0A3D3F6H6-F1
#
_entry.id   AF-A0A3D3F6H6-F1
#
_cell.length_a   1.000
_cell.length_b   1.000
_cell.length_c   1.000
_cell.angle_alpha   90.00
_cell.angle_beta   90.00
_cell.angle_gamma   90.00
#
_symmetry.space_group_name_H-M   'P 1'
#
loop_
_entity.id
_entity.type
_entity.pdbx_description
1 polymer ?
#
loop_
_entity_poly.entity_id
_entity_poly.type
_entity_poly.pdbx_seq_one_letter_code
_entity_poly.pdbx_strand_id
1 'polypeptide(L)' 'MNKTIAFFSFVFLLCIAHSPLSRACTRVVYKGPENTVITARSMDWKSEIDA' A
#
# COMPACT_ATOMS: atom_id res chain seq x y z
N MET A 1 -15.70 -5.58 -31.63
CA MET A 1 -14.79 -6.37 -30.77
C MET A 1 -13.63 -5.53 -30.22
N ASN A 2 -12.95 -4.72 -31.04
CA ASN A 2 -11.91 -3.76 -30.61
C ASN A 2 -12.40 -2.65 -29.64
N LYS A 3 -13.56 -2.04 -29.87
CA LYS A 3 -14.10 -0.94 -29.05
C LYS A 3 -14.47 -1.39 -27.62
N THR A 4 -15.06 -2.58 -27.50
CA THR A 4 -15.43 -3.17 -26.20
C THR A 4 -14.19 -3.52 -25.38
N ILE A 5 -13.17 -4.11 -26.01
CA ILE A 5 -11.88 -4.42 -25.36
C ILE A 5 -11.18 -3.12 -24.93
N ALA A 6 -11.17 -2.08 -25.77
CA ALA A 6 -10.59 -0.79 -25.42
C ALA A 6 -11.31 -0.14 -24.22
N PHE A 7 -12.64 -0.26 -24.15
CA PHE A 7 -13.42 0.23 -23.02
C PHE A 7 -13.09 -0.50 -21.72
N PHE A 8 -13.05 -1.83 -21.72
CA PHE A 8 -12.67 -2.61 -20.54
C PHE A 8 -11.24 -2.34 -20.10
N SER A 9 -10.31 -2.21 -21.05
CA SER A 9 -8.91 -1.84 -20.76
C SER A 9 -8.81 -0.45 -20.10
N PHE A 10 -9.57 0.52 -20.59
CA PHE A 10 -9.60 1.87 -20.03
C PHE A 10 -10.17 1.89 -18.59
N VAL A 11 -11.26 1.16 -18.34
CA VAL A 11 -11.86 1.02 -16.99
C VAL A 11 -10.87 0.36 -16.03
N PHE A 12 -10.16 -0.68 -16.47
CA PHE A 12 -9.17 -1.37 -15.65
C PHE A 12 -8.01 -0.45 -15.24
N LEU A 13 -7.50 0.36 -16.17
CA LEU A 13 -6.47 1.37 -15.89
C LEU A 13 -6.93 2.41 -14.85
N LEU A 14 -8.18 2.86 -14.94
CA LEU A 14 -8.78 3.78 -13.96
C LEU A 14 -8.88 3.18 -12.55
N CYS A 15 -9.23 1.90 -12.43
CA CYS A 15 -9.31 1.21 -11.14
C CYS A 15 -7.94 1.11 -10.43
N ILE A 16 -6.88 0.79 -11.18
CA ILE A 16 -5.52 0.71 -10.60
C ILE A 16 -5.07 2.09 -10.11
N ALA A 17 -5.33 3.13 -10.89
CA ALA A 17 -4.97 4.50 -10.54
C ALA A 17 -5.67 5.01 -9.26
N HIS A 18 -6.86 4.48 -8.94
CA HIS A 18 -7.64 4.88 -7.75
C HIS A 18 -7.50 3.92 -6.56
N SER A 19 -6.58 2.97 -6.61
CA SER A 19 -6.37 2.05 -5.48
C SER A 19 -5.87 2.85 -4.26
N PRO A 20 -6.57 2.78 -3.10
CA PRO A 20 -6.13 3.47 -1.91
C PRO A 20 -4.82 2.85 -1.44
N LEU A 21 -3.77 3.66 -1.34
CA LEU A 21 -2.56 3.29 -0.60
C LEU A 21 -2.98 2.85 0.81
N SER A 22 -2.42 1.76 1.34
CA SER A 22 -2.66 1.35 2.72
C SER A 22 -2.07 2.41 3.66
N ARG A 23 -2.90 3.37 4.06
CA ARG A 23 -2.53 4.52 4.90
C ARG A 23 -2.56 4.22 6.40
N ALA A 24 -2.81 2.97 6.79
CA ALA A 24 -2.92 2.51 8.16
C ALA A 24 -1.56 1.97 8.68
N CYS A 25 -0.47 2.65 8.35
CA CYS A 25 0.86 2.22 8.75
C CYS A 25 1.65 3.44 9.21
N THR A 26 2.23 3.38 10.41
CA THR A 26 3.22 4.35 10.87
C THR A 26 4.61 3.78 10.64
N ARG A 27 5.54 4.59 10.12
CA ARG A 27 6.95 4.20 9.95
C ARG A 27 7.84 5.14 10.75
N VAL A 28 8.76 4.56 11.50
CA VAL A 28 9.79 5.32 12.23
C VAL A 28 11.17 4.77 11.91
N VAL A 29 12.16 5.65 11.92
CA VAL A 29 13.57 5.31 11.76
C VAL A 29 14.32 5.89 12.94
N TYR A 30 14.90 5.01 13.74
CA TYR A 30 15.84 5.39 14.78
C TYR A 30 17.26 5.41 14.23
N LYS A 31 17.97 6.50 14.51
CA LYS A 31 19.40 6.66 14.22
C LYS A 31 20.13 6.76 15.56
N GLY A 32 20.89 5.73 15.89
CA GLY A 32 21.60 5.60 17.15
C GLY A 32 23.13 5.70 17.02
N PRO A 33 23.83 5.55 18.15
CA PRO A 33 25.29 5.48 18.18
C PRO A 33 25.86 4.33 17.33
N GLU A 34 27.16 4.36 17.05
CA GLU A 34 27.87 3.30 16.30
C GLU A 34 27.22 2.99 14.94
N ASN A 35 26.66 4.00 14.27
CA ASN A 35 25.91 3.86 13.02
C ASN A 35 24.72 2.88 13.11
N THR A 36 24.16 2.69 14.30
CA THR A 36 22.97 1.85 14.51
C THR A 36 21.77 2.48 13.82
N VAL A 37 21.12 1.73 12.92
CA VAL A 37 19.89 2.16 12.25
C VAL A 37 18.82 1.10 12.46
N ILE A 38 17.72 1.49 13.10
CA ILE A 38 16.57 0.61 13.32
C ILE A 38 15.38 1.19 12.57
N THR A 39 14.74 0.37 11.73
CA THR A 39 13.49 0.75 11.06
C THR A 39 12.35 -0.06 11.63
N ALA A 40 11.29 0.61 12.06
CA ALA A 40 10.07 -0.03 12.52
C ALA A 40 8.87 0.45 11.71
N ARG A 41 7.88 -0.43 11.57
CA ARG A 41 6.59 -0.17 10.92
C ARG A 41 5.48 -0.77 11.79
N SER A 42 4.44 0.01 12.08
CA SER A 42 3.15 -0.54 12.54
C SER A 42 2.26 -0.83 11.33
N MET A 43 1.43 -1.86 11.44
CA MET A 43 0.33 -2.11 10.52
C MET A 43 -0.93 -2.12 11.36
N ASP A 44 -1.82 -1.16 11.11
CA ASP A 44 -3.07 -1.02 11.83
C ASP A 44 -4.12 -1.80 11.03
N TRP A 45 -4.56 -2.93 11.59
CA TRP A 45 -5.52 -3.81 10.96
C TRP A 45 -6.94 -3.35 11.29
N LYS A 46 -7.86 -3.43 10.32
CA LYS A 46 -9.28 -3.06 10.53
C LYS A 46 -10.01 -4.10 11.39
N SER A 47 -9.63 -5.35 11.27
CA SER A 47 -10.15 -6.49 12.02
C SER A 47 -9.00 -7.17 12.74
N GLU A 48 -9.33 -7.96 13.74
CA GLU A 48 -8.35 -8.83 14.40
C GLU A 48 -7.66 -9.73 13.38
N ILE A 49 -6.41 -10.05 13.68
CA ILE A 49 -5.64 -11.06 12.95
C ILE A 49 -5.99 -12.39 13.60
N ASP A 50 -6.46 -13.36 12.82
CA ASP A 50 -6.72 -14.70 13.33
C ASP A 50 -5.42 -15.35 13.84
N ALA A 51 -5.54 -16.08 14.95
CA ALA A 51 -4.42 -16.72 15.67
C ALA A 51 -4.11 -18.14 15.17
#